data_AF-A0A6L5F354-F1
#
_entry.id   AF-A0A6L5F354-F1
#
_cell.length_a   1.000
_cell.length_b   1.000
_cell.length_c   1.000
_cell.angle_alpha   90.00
_cell.angle_beta   90.00
_cell.angle_gamma   90.00
#
_symmetry.space_group_name_H-M   'P 1'
#
loop_
_entity.id
_entity.type
_entity.pdbx_description
1 polymer ?
#
loop_
_entity_poly.entity_id
_entity_poly.type
_entity_poly.pdbx_seq_one_letter_code
_entity_poly.pdbx_strand_id
1 'polypeptide(L)'
;MPRIPLFVPGGDEVRTPKAYRMAADAVILDLEDAVADAEKPAARRHVRETLTATADQRVESWVRVNALTSGMLADDLAAVVVRGLAGVVLPMAERPEDVRHVASQLEEAERDAGLRPGSTGIIPLVETAAGLVEASRIVA
;
A
#
# COMPACT_ATOMS: atom_id res chain seq x y z
N MET A 1 9.54 -9.09 1.80
CA MET A 1 8.10 -9.43 1.70
C MET A 1 7.66 -9.97 3.05
N PRO A 2 6.51 -9.51 3.58
CA PRO A 2 6.02 -9.93 4.88
C PRO A 2 5.69 -11.42 4.91
N ARG A 3 5.91 -12.08 6.06
CA ARG A 3 5.64 -13.52 6.23
C ARG A 3 4.30 -13.75 6.93
N ILE A 4 3.91 -12.85 7.82
CA ILE A 4 2.67 -12.88 8.60
C ILE A 4 2.05 -11.47 8.59
N PRO A 5 1.49 -11.04 7.45
CA PRO A 5 0.81 -9.75 7.38
C PRO A 5 -0.55 -9.79 8.07
N LEU A 6 -0.93 -8.69 8.74
CA LEU A 6 -2.28 -8.47 9.24
C LEU A 6 -2.95 -7.33 8.46
N PHE A 7 -4.09 -7.61 7.82
CA PHE A 7 -4.89 -6.60 7.13
C PHE A 7 -5.78 -5.83 8.11
N VAL A 8 -5.81 -4.51 7.97
CA VAL A 8 -6.65 -3.61 8.76
C VAL A 8 -7.25 -2.54 7.83
N PRO A 9 -8.55 -2.25 7.90
CA PRO A 9 -9.14 -1.14 7.15
C PRO A 9 -8.43 0.19 7.48
N GLY A 10 -8.07 0.97 6.47
CA GLY A 10 -7.25 2.19 6.58
C GLY A 10 -7.89 3.35 7.34
N GLY A 11 -9.15 3.22 7.78
CA GLY A 11 -9.84 4.16 8.66
C GLY A 11 -10.18 3.61 10.05
N ASP A 12 -9.79 2.38 10.39
CA ASP A 12 -10.17 1.76 11.66
C ASP A 12 -9.21 2.15 12.80
N GLU A 13 -9.49 3.30 13.42
CA GLU A 13 -8.73 3.84 14.57
C GLU A 13 -8.69 2.89 15.78
N VAL A 14 -9.64 1.94 15.88
CA VAL A 14 -9.73 0.99 17.00
C VAL A 14 -8.85 -0.24 16.76
N ARG A 15 -8.81 -0.76 15.53
CA ARG A 15 -8.06 -1.97 15.18
C ARG A 15 -6.61 -1.67 14.84
N THR A 16 -6.30 -0.52 14.23
CA THR A 16 -4.93 -0.17 13.83
C THR A 16 -3.91 -0.26 14.99
N PRO A 17 -4.13 0.37 16.17
CA PRO A 17 -3.17 0.27 17.27
C PRO A 17 -3.08 -1.12 17.91
N LYS A 18 -4.10 -1.98 17.71
CA LYS A 18 -4.05 -3.37 18.17
C LYS A 18 -3.18 -4.21 17.23
N ALA A 19 -3.29 -4.01 15.93
CA ALA A 19 -2.52 -4.72 14.92
C ALA A 19 -1.00 -4.60 15.12
N TYR A 20 -0.50 -3.37 15.38
CA TYR A 20 0.92 -3.13 15.67
C TYR A 20 1.43 -3.74 16.99
N ARG A 21 0.53 -4.21 17.87
CA ARG A 21 0.89 -4.90 19.12
C ARG A 21 0.78 -6.43 19.01
N MET A 22 0.31 -6.96 17.88
CA MET A 22 0.22 -8.40 17.64
C MET A 22 1.55 -8.96 17.16
N ALA A 23 1.71 -10.29 17.17
CA ALA A 23 2.92 -10.98 16.71
C ALA A 23 3.04 -11.05 15.18
N ALA A 24 2.53 -10.05 14.46
CA ALA A 24 2.66 -9.90 13.01
C ALA A 24 4.03 -9.29 12.65
N ASP A 25 4.57 -9.61 11.48
CA ASP A 25 5.78 -8.93 10.98
C ASP A 25 5.47 -7.74 10.07
N ALA A 26 4.21 -7.63 9.61
CA ALA A 26 3.71 -6.44 8.93
C ALA A 26 2.23 -6.17 9.24
N VAL A 27 1.84 -4.90 9.11
CA VAL A 27 0.44 -4.46 9.05
C VAL A 27 0.19 -3.90 7.66
N ILE A 28 -0.84 -4.41 6.98
CA ILE A 28 -1.32 -3.87 5.71
C ILE A 28 -2.55 -3.01 6.01
N LEU A 29 -2.39 -1.69 5.86
CA LEU A 29 -3.47 -0.72 5.97
C LEU A 29 -4.20 -0.64 4.63
N ASP A 30 -5.48 -0.97 4.62
CA ASP A 30 -6.26 -1.16 3.41
C ASP A 30 -7.07 0.08 3.03
N LEU A 31 -6.74 0.72 1.91
CA LEU A 31 -7.47 1.86 1.35
C LEU A 31 -8.43 1.47 0.22
N GLU A 32 -8.50 0.19 -0.13
CA GLU A 32 -9.30 -0.32 -1.23
C GLU A 32 -10.68 -0.81 -0.74
N ASP A 33 -11.04 -2.07 -0.89
CA ASP A 33 -12.40 -2.58 -0.68
C ASP A 33 -12.88 -2.52 0.78
N ALA A 34 -11.97 -2.46 1.75
CA ALA A 34 -12.35 -2.30 3.16
C ALA A 34 -12.75 -0.86 3.54
N VAL A 35 -12.70 0.09 2.59
CA VAL A 35 -13.02 1.51 2.82
C VAL A 35 -13.95 2.00 1.72
N ALA A 36 -15.14 2.47 2.11
CA ALA A 36 -16.09 3.05 1.16
C ALA A 36 -15.52 4.31 0.49
N ASP A 37 -15.87 4.55 -0.78
CA ASP A 37 -15.33 5.67 -1.58
C ASP A 37 -15.42 7.04 -0.88
N ALA A 38 -16.55 7.31 -0.21
CA ALA A 38 -16.76 8.56 0.52
C ALA A 38 -15.83 8.72 1.74
N GLU A 39 -15.30 7.62 2.27
CA GLU A 39 -14.44 7.59 3.46
C GLU A 39 -12.94 7.59 3.11
N LYS A 40 -12.57 7.27 1.86
CA LYS A 40 -11.17 7.20 1.42
C LYS A 40 -10.35 8.45 1.73
N PRO A 41 -10.86 9.70 1.58
CA PRO A 41 -10.11 10.89 1.99
C PRO A 41 -9.77 10.93 3.48
N ALA A 42 -10.67 10.45 4.33
CA ALA A 42 -10.43 10.37 5.78
C ALA A 42 -9.46 9.23 6.11
N ALA A 43 -9.65 8.06 5.51
CA ALA A 43 -8.76 6.92 5.67
C ALA A 43 -7.31 7.24 5.26
N ARG A 44 -7.10 7.94 4.14
CA ARG A 44 -5.76 8.40 3.71
C ARG A 44 -5.03 9.22 4.77
N ARG A 45 -5.74 10.14 5.44
CA ARG A 45 -5.17 10.95 6.53
C ARG A 45 -4.77 10.07 7.71
N HIS A 46 -5.66 9.17 8.14
CA HIS A 46 -5.38 8.24 9.23
C HIS A 46 -4.20 7.31 8.93
N VAL A 47 -4.14 6.76 7.71
CA VAL A 47 -3.00 5.95 7.25
C VAL A 47 -1.71 6.76 7.32
N ARG A 48 -1.67 7.97 6.79
CA ARG A 48 -0.47 8.84 6.83
C ARG A 48 0.01 9.10 8.26
N GLU A 49 -0.91 9.41 9.17
CA GLU A 49 -0.62 9.62 10.58
C GLU A 49 -0.09 8.35 11.23
N THR A 50 -0.71 7.20 10.94
CA THR A 50 -0.26 5.89 11.41
C THR A 50 1.16 5.58 10.95
N LEU A 51 1.44 5.71 9.64
CA LEU A 51 2.77 5.44 9.05
C LEU A 51 3.86 6.27 9.72
N THR A 52 3.58 7.56 9.94
CA THR A 52 4.52 8.48 10.60
C THR A 52 4.75 8.08 12.05
N ALA A 53 3.68 7.71 12.78
CA ALA A 53 3.75 7.32 14.18
C ALA A 53 4.44 5.96 14.41
N THR A 54 4.40 5.06 13.42
CA THR A 54 5.01 3.71 13.51
C THR A 54 6.34 3.60 12.79
N ALA A 55 6.90 4.69 12.26
CA ALA A 55 8.09 4.68 11.41
C ALA A 55 9.34 4.05 12.03
N ASP A 56 9.48 4.08 13.36
CA ASP A 56 10.62 3.52 14.09
C ASP A 56 10.29 2.17 14.76
N GLN A 57 9.11 1.59 14.48
CA GLN A 57 8.73 0.28 14.99
C GLN A 57 9.34 -0.84 14.14
N ARG A 58 9.46 -2.03 14.75
CA ARG A 58 9.96 -3.23 14.06
C ARG A 58 8.96 -3.81 13.05
N VAL A 59 7.67 -3.61 13.29
CA VAL A 59 6.59 -4.13 12.43
C VAL A 59 6.53 -3.26 11.17
N GLU A 60 6.64 -3.87 9.99
CA GLU A 60 6.61 -3.13 8.73
C GLU A 60 5.19 -2.61 8.44
N SER A 61 5.09 -1.38 7.97
CA SER A 61 3.82 -0.81 7.52
C SER A 61 3.71 -0.86 6.01
N TRP A 62 2.71 -1.59 5.53
CA TRP A 62 2.35 -1.68 4.12
C TRP A 62 0.97 -1.06 3.89
N VAL A 63 0.70 -0.60 2.69
CA VAL A 63 -0.62 -0.05 2.33
C VAL A 63 -1.17 -0.76 1.10
N ARG A 64 -2.38 -1.33 1.19
CA ARG A 64 -3.11 -1.73 -0.02
C ARG A 64 -3.78 -0.50 -0.60
N VAL A 65 -3.27 -0.05 -1.74
CA VAL A 65 -3.77 1.12 -2.46
C VAL A 65 -4.96 0.73 -3.34
N ASN A 66 -5.71 1.69 -3.85
CA ASN A 66 -6.76 1.45 -4.82
C ASN A 66 -6.15 1.02 -6.17
N ALA A 67 -6.91 0.20 -6.91
CA ALA A 67 -6.49 -0.32 -8.21
C ALA A 67 -6.13 0.81 -9.20
N LEU A 68 -5.23 0.51 -10.14
CA LEU A 68 -4.76 1.48 -11.15
C LEU A 68 -5.92 2.09 -11.96
N THR A 69 -6.97 1.31 -12.21
CA THR A 69 -8.16 1.71 -13.00
C THR A 69 -9.17 2.55 -12.22
N SER A 70 -9.00 2.69 -10.89
CA SER A 70 -9.95 3.39 -10.02
C SER A 70 -9.92 4.92 -10.14
N GLY A 71 -8.85 5.49 -10.70
CA GLY A 71 -8.59 6.93 -10.67
C GLY A 71 -8.17 7.48 -9.30
N MET A 72 -8.01 6.61 -8.28
CA MET A 72 -7.71 6.99 -6.89
C MET A 72 -6.27 6.75 -6.47
N LEU A 73 -5.49 6.04 -7.29
CA LEU A 73 -4.11 5.65 -6.98
C LEU A 73 -3.21 6.86 -6.67
N ALA A 74 -3.27 7.92 -7.47
CA ALA A 74 -2.42 9.09 -7.29
C ALA A 74 -2.64 9.76 -5.92
N ASP A 75 -3.90 9.89 -5.49
CA ASP A 75 -4.23 10.43 -4.17
C ASP A 75 -3.76 9.51 -3.03
N ASP A 76 -3.84 8.19 -3.24
CA ASP A 76 -3.33 7.23 -2.26
C ASP A 76 -1.82 7.39 -2.11
N LEU A 77 -1.07 7.37 -3.22
CA LEU A 77 0.40 7.49 -3.20
C LEU A 77 0.84 8.82 -2.59
N ALA A 78 0.19 9.93 -2.96
CA ALA A 78 0.47 11.25 -2.38
C ALA A 78 0.23 11.28 -0.86
N ALA A 79 -0.73 10.50 -0.34
CA ALA A 79 -1.00 10.43 1.08
C ALA A 79 -0.03 9.50 1.83
N VAL A 80 0.33 8.36 1.24
CA VAL A 80 1.00 7.27 1.98
C VAL A 80 2.49 7.17 1.77
N VAL A 81 3.06 7.78 0.71
CA VAL A 81 4.51 7.83 0.52
C VAL A 81 5.12 8.84 1.50
N VAL A 82 5.41 8.35 2.70
CA VAL A 82 6.03 9.08 3.81
C VAL A 82 7.02 8.19 4.53
N ARG A 83 7.86 8.76 5.40
CA ARG A 83 8.72 7.98 6.28
C ARG A 83 7.87 6.99 7.10
N GLY A 84 8.23 5.72 7.06
CA GLY A 84 7.53 4.63 7.75
C GLY A 84 6.80 3.67 6.80
N LEU A 85 6.56 4.06 5.55
CA LEU A 85 6.04 3.13 4.53
C LEU A 85 7.14 2.15 4.10
N ALA A 86 6.87 0.85 4.21
CA ALA A 86 7.73 -0.21 3.68
C ALA A 86 7.42 -0.50 2.20
N GLY A 87 6.15 -0.42 1.82
CA GLY A 87 5.72 -0.70 0.46
C GLY A 87 4.21 -0.61 0.27
N VAL A 88 3.79 -0.72 -0.98
CA VAL A 88 2.38 -0.79 -1.36
C VAL A 88 2.02 -2.19 -1.84
N VAL A 89 0.78 -2.57 -1.59
CA VAL A 89 0.14 -3.75 -2.19
C VAL A 89 -0.76 -3.23 -3.31
N LEU A 90 -0.47 -3.63 -4.55
CA LEU A 90 -1.20 -3.23 -5.74
C LEU A 90 -2.29 -4.28 -6.04
N PRO A 91 -3.58 -3.98 -5.82
CA PRO A 91 -4.66 -4.89 -6.19
C PRO A 91 -4.81 -4.95 -7.72
N MET A 92 -5.44 -6.02 -8.19
CA MET A 92 -5.75 -6.23 -9.61
C MET A 92 -4.54 -6.03 -10.54
N ALA A 93 -3.38 -6.57 -10.16
CA ALA A 93 -2.21 -6.55 -11.05
C ALA A 93 -2.45 -7.57 -12.17
N GLU A 94 -2.69 -7.09 -13.39
CA GLU A 94 -3.05 -7.94 -14.53
C GLU A 94 -1.93 -8.06 -15.56
N ARG A 95 -1.02 -7.06 -15.61
CA ARG A 95 0.05 -6.98 -16.59
C ARG A 95 1.35 -6.46 -15.97
N PRO A 96 2.52 -6.82 -16.53
CA PRO A 96 3.81 -6.28 -16.08
C PRO A 96 3.88 -4.75 -16.15
N GLU A 97 3.17 -4.16 -17.12
CA GLU A 97 3.09 -2.72 -17.30
C GLU A 97 2.39 -2.02 -16.13
N ASP A 98 1.44 -2.68 -15.46
CA ASP A 98 0.74 -2.11 -14.30
C ASP A 98 1.75 -1.88 -13.15
N VAL A 99 2.63 -2.86 -12.89
CA VAL A 99 3.69 -2.77 -11.87
C VAL A 99 4.70 -1.66 -12.22
N ARG A 100 5.14 -1.59 -13.48
CA ARG A 100 6.08 -0.55 -13.94
C ARG A 100 5.48 0.85 -13.84
N HIS A 101 4.19 0.98 -14.13
CA HIS A 101 3.48 2.24 -14.01
C HIS A 101 3.42 2.71 -12.55
N VAL A 102 3.06 1.82 -11.62
CA VAL A 102 3.04 2.12 -10.19
C VAL A 102 4.45 2.43 -9.67
N ALA A 103 5.48 1.71 -10.12
CA ALA A 103 6.86 1.99 -9.76
C ALA A 103 7.28 3.42 -10.17
N SER A 104 6.90 3.86 -11.38
CA SER A 104 7.17 5.23 -11.84
C SER A 104 6.47 6.28 -10.99
N GLN A 105 5.20 6.06 -10.63
CA GLN A 105 4.46 7.00 -9.77
C GLN A 105 5.01 7.02 -8.33
N LEU A 106 5.46 5.87 -7.82
CA LEU A 106 6.12 5.79 -6.52
C LEU A 106 7.42 6.60 -6.51
N GLU A 107 8.26 6.48 -7.54
CA GLU A 107 9.50 7.27 -7.59
C GLU A 107 9.22 8.78 -7.61
N GLU A 108 8.14 9.22 -8.26
CA GLU A 108 7.72 10.62 -8.25
C GLU A 108 7.26 11.05 -6.85
N ALA A 109 6.35 10.29 -6.23
CA ALA A 109 5.88 10.55 -4.86
C ALA A 109 7.03 10.51 -3.83
N GLU A 110 8.02 9.64 -4.02
CA GLU A 110 9.22 9.57 -3.18
C GLU A 110 10.07 10.83 -3.30
N ARG A 111 10.27 11.34 -4.52
CA ARG A 111 10.99 12.62 -4.73
C ARG A 111 10.27 13.77 -4.03
N ASP A 112 8.95 13.84 -4.18
CA ASP A 112 8.13 14.87 -3.54
C ASP A 112 8.17 14.78 -2.00
N ALA A 113 8.26 13.57 -1.46
CA ALA A 113 8.39 13.30 -0.04
C ALA A 113 9.84 13.43 0.50
N GLY A 114 10.83 13.70 -0.36
CA GLY A 114 12.25 13.74 0.01
C GLY A 114 12.84 12.37 0.39
N LEU A 115 12.23 11.28 -0.07
CA LEU A 115 12.71 9.91 0.08
C LEU A 115 13.62 9.53 -1.09
N ARG A 116 14.37 8.43 -0.95
CA ARG A 116 15.19 7.92 -2.04
C ARG A 116 14.28 7.27 -3.09
N PRO A 117 14.37 7.63 -4.38
CA PRO A 117 13.62 6.94 -5.42
C PRO A 117 13.92 5.44 -5.46
N GLY A 118 12.88 4.62 -5.63
CA GLY A 118 12.94 3.16 -5.61
C GLY A 118 13.08 2.56 -4.21
N SER A 119 12.77 3.30 -3.15
CA SER A 119 12.88 2.80 -1.76
C SER A 119 11.65 2.05 -1.26
N THR A 120 10.49 2.29 -1.87
CA THR A 120 9.19 1.74 -1.52
C THR A 120 8.97 0.43 -2.29
N GLY A 121 8.69 -0.66 -1.57
CA GLY A 121 8.42 -1.96 -2.19
C GLY A 121 7.04 -2.02 -2.87
N ILE A 122 6.88 -2.97 -3.80
CA ILE A 122 5.59 -3.28 -4.44
C ILE A 122 5.30 -4.77 -4.27
N ILE A 123 4.10 -5.10 -3.78
CA ILE A 123 3.53 -6.45 -3.84
C ILE A 123 2.36 -6.42 -4.83
N PRO A 124 2.50 -6.97 -6.04
CA PRO A 124 1.38 -7.13 -6.95
C PRO A 124 0.47 -8.28 -6.48
N LEU A 125 -0.82 -7.98 -6.27
CA LEU A 125 -1.85 -8.99 -6.04
C LEU A 125 -2.36 -9.49 -7.39
N VAL A 126 -2.08 -10.76 -7.65
CA VAL A 126 -2.69 -11.51 -8.76
C VAL A 126 -3.99 -12.13 -8.27
N GLU A 127 -5.10 -11.46 -8.52
CA GLU A 127 -6.43 -11.84 -8.05
C GLU A 127 -7.50 -11.89 -9.14
N THR A 128 -7.09 -11.70 -10.40
CA THR A 128 -7.96 -11.82 -11.57
C THR A 128 -7.49 -12.95 -12.49
N ALA A 129 -8.38 -13.43 -13.35
CA ALA A 129 -8.03 -14.43 -14.35
C ALA A 129 -6.95 -13.92 -15.33
N ALA A 130 -7.01 -12.64 -15.71
CA ALA A 130 -6.01 -12.02 -16.58
C ALA A 130 -4.64 -11.97 -15.89
N GLY A 131 -4.59 -11.52 -14.64
CA GLY A 131 -3.35 -11.52 -13.86
C GLY A 131 -2.77 -12.91 -13.67
N LEU A 132 -3.60 -13.95 -13.48
CA LEU A 132 -3.14 -15.32 -13.34
C LEU A 132 -2.43 -15.82 -14.61
N VAL A 133 -2.96 -15.49 -15.79
CA VAL A 133 -2.35 -15.85 -17.07
C VAL A 133 -0.98 -15.20 -17.25
N GLU A 134 -0.83 -13.96 -16.77
CA GLU A 134 0.40 -13.16 -16.92
C GLU A 134 1.35 -13.23 -15.71
N ALA A 135 1.03 -14.04 -14.70
CA ALA A 135 1.67 -14.01 -13.38
C ALA A 135 3.20 -14.10 -13.44
N SER A 136 3.75 -14.96 -14.31
CA SER A 136 5.20 -15.11 -14.48
C SER A 136 5.88 -13.86 -15.02
N ARG A 137 5.18 -13.07 -15.83
CA ARG A 137 5.67 -11.81 -16.39
C ARG A 137 5.50 -10.64 -15.42
N ILE A 138 4.48 -10.69 -14.56
CA ILE A 138 4.23 -9.66 -13.54
C ILE A 138 5.36 -9.63 -12.50
N VAL A 139 5.96 -10.78 -12.20
CA VAL A 139 7.03 -10.92 -11.19
C VAL A 139 8.44 -11.01 -11.79
N ALA A 140 8.59 -10.83 -13.11
CA ALA A 140 9.87 -10.89 -13.83
C ALA A 140 10.59 -9.55 -13.84
#